data_AF-A0A402ACD4-F1
#
_entry.id   AF-A0A402ACD4-F1
#
_cell.length_a   1.000
_cell.length_b   1.000
_cell.length_c   1.000
_cell.angle_alpha   90.00
_cell.angle_beta   90.00
_cell.angle_gamma   90.00
#
_symmetry.space_group_name_H-M   'P 1'
#
loop_
_entity.id
_entity.type
_entity.pdbx_description
1 polymer ?
#
loop_
_entity_poly.entity_id
_entity_poly.type
_entity_poly.pdbx_seq_one_letter_code
_entity_poly.pdbx_strand_id
1 'polypeptide(L)'
;MRGNGEHYDLGEMVPVASIHTARPYDDVEEIVRRILIEHGARIEVNQDDWTVTFPEGTTRVEIWPRADSTRFRIIFPDQYHIYETVTRYGVSILRYPSGEFPQELLRKYGKF
;
A
#
# COMPACT_ATOMS: atom_id res chain seq x y z
N MET A 1 22.40 -23.66 9.72
CA MET A 1 21.78 -22.56 10.50
C MET A 1 20.34 -22.45 10.04
N ARG A 2 19.40 -22.49 10.99
CA ARG A 2 17.96 -22.64 10.76
C ARG A 2 17.41 -21.42 10.01
N GLY A 3 16.67 -21.67 8.94
CA GLY A 3 15.89 -20.64 8.25
C GLY A 3 14.76 -20.19 9.16
N ASN A 4 14.75 -18.91 9.53
CA ASN A 4 13.60 -18.25 10.11
C ASN A 4 12.60 -18.00 8.97
N GLY A 5 11.92 -19.06 8.54
CA GLY A 5 10.70 -18.94 7.76
C GLY A 5 9.61 -18.56 8.73
N GLU A 6 9.41 -17.27 8.94
CA GLU A 6 8.22 -16.76 9.62
C GLU A 6 7.02 -17.16 8.74
N HIS A 7 6.39 -18.28 9.10
CA HIS A 7 5.19 -18.77 8.47
C HIS A 7 4.04 -17.90 9.01
N TYR A 8 3.89 -16.71 8.42
CA TYR A 8 2.74 -15.87 8.69
C TYR A 8 1.54 -16.57 8.07
N ASP A 9 0.54 -16.92 8.90
CA ASP A 9 -0.78 -17.28 8.39
C ASP A 9 -1.32 -16.03 7.69
N LEU A 10 -1.09 -15.97 6.38
CA LEU A 10 -1.69 -14.97 5.51
C LEU A 10 -3.21 -15.14 5.64
N GLY A 11 -3.91 -14.03 5.92
CA GLY A 11 -5.36 -14.04 5.95
C GLY A 11 -5.97 -14.49 4.61
N GLU A 12 -7.30 -14.50 4.55
CA GLU A 12 -7.99 -14.77 3.28
C GLU A 12 -7.62 -13.70 2.23
N MET A 13 -7.35 -14.13 1.00
CA MET A 13 -7.18 -13.23 -0.13
C MET A 13 -8.55 -12.71 -0.55
N VAL A 14 -8.79 -11.42 -0.34
CA VAL A 14 -10.07 -10.77 -0.65
C VAL A 14 -9.89 -9.85 -1.87
N PRO A 15 -10.75 -9.90 -2.89
CA PRO A 15 -10.73 -8.94 -3.98
C PRO A 15 -10.86 -7.51 -3.47
N VAL A 16 -10.12 -6.57 -4.07
CA VAL A 16 -10.19 -5.14 -3.75
C VAL A 16 -10.34 -4.32 -5.01
N ALA A 17 -11.45 -3.58 -5.10
CA ALA A 17 -11.74 -2.73 -6.25
C ALA A 17 -11.20 -1.31 -6.06
N SER A 18 -11.35 -0.73 -4.87
CA SER A 18 -10.89 0.62 -4.58
C SER A 18 -10.57 0.83 -3.10
N ILE A 19 -9.73 1.83 -2.83
CA ILE A 19 -9.38 2.31 -1.49
C ILE A 19 -9.42 3.84 -1.49
N HIS A 20 -10.04 4.40 -0.45
CA HIS A 20 -9.89 5.80 -0.08
C HIS A 20 -8.70 5.92 0.87
N THR A 21 -7.63 6.61 0.47
CA THR A 21 -6.40 6.74 1.23
C THR A 21 -6.08 8.20 1.48
N ALA A 22 -5.40 8.47 2.61
CA ALA A 22 -4.75 9.75 2.81
C ALA A 22 -3.82 10.08 1.64
N ARG A 23 -3.81 11.36 1.24
CA ARG A 23 -2.93 11.85 0.19
C ARG A 23 -1.45 11.72 0.61
N PRO A 24 -0.55 11.25 -0.27
CA PRO A 24 0.90 11.26 -0.01
C PRO A 24 1.44 12.68 0.18
N TYR A 25 2.65 12.82 0.71
CA TYR A 25 3.34 14.12 0.74
C TYR A 25 3.62 14.63 -0.69
N ASP A 26 3.55 15.94 -0.90
CA ASP A 26 3.70 16.59 -2.21
C ASP A 26 4.97 16.15 -2.97
N ASP A 27 6.08 15.96 -2.27
CA ASP A 27 7.37 15.59 -2.86
C ASP A 27 7.51 14.10 -3.20
N VAL A 28 6.53 13.28 -2.83
CA VAL A 28 6.43 11.87 -3.24
C VAL A 28 5.20 11.57 -4.07
N GLU A 29 4.27 12.53 -4.19
CA GLU A 29 2.97 12.35 -4.84
C GLU A 29 3.10 11.89 -6.29
N GLU A 30 3.93 12.56 -7.09
CA GLU A 30 4.11 12.22 -8.51
C GLU A 30 4.70 10.82 -8.68
N ILE A 31 5.67 10.45 -7.84
CA ILE A 31 6.31 9.12 -7.84
C ILE A 31 5.27 8.05 -7.54
N VAL A 32 4.49 8.24 -6.48
CA VAL A 32 3.41 7.34 -6.07
C VAL A 32 2.36 7.21 -7.18
N ARG A 33 1.98 8.33 -7.80
CA ARG A 33 1.03 8.33 -8.93
C ARG A 33 1.55 7.48 -10.09
N ARG A 34 2.81 7.66 -10.46
CA ARG A 34 3.45 6.92 -11.55
C ARG A 34 3.46 5.42 -11.28
N ILE A 35 3.90 5.01 -10.09
CA ILE A 35 3.93 3.59 -9.66
C ILE A 35 2.55 2.97 -9.81
N LEU A 36 1.53 3.58 -9.20
CA LEU A 36 0.17 3.05 -9.24
C LEU A 36 -0.39 2.95 -10.67
N ILE A 37 -0.16 3.97 -11.50
CA ILE A 37 -0.61 3.98 -12.90
C ILE A 37 0.12 2.92 -13.73
N GLU A 38 1.43 2.72 -13.51
CA GLU A 38 2.24 1.71 -14.19
C GLU A 38 1.70 0.29 -13.95
N HIS A 39 1.20 0.03 -12.74
CA HIS A 39 0.54 -1.23 -12.37
C HIS A 39 -0.98 -1.25 -12.65
N GLY A 40 -1.49 -0.31 -13.44
CA GLY A 40 -2.86 -0.33 -13.95
C GLY A 40 -3.93 0.26 -13.03
N ALA A 41 -3.56 0.90 -11.93
CA ALA A 41 -4.52 1.61 -11.09
C ALA A 41 -4.94 2.95 -11.72
N ARG A 42 -6.12 3.42 -11.33
CA ARG A 42 -6.64 4.76 -11.64
C ARG A 42 -6.72 5.56 -10.34
N ILE A 43 -6.40 6.84 -10.40
CA ILE A 43 -6.35 7.72 -9.23
C ILE A 43 -7.22 8.93 -9.48
N GLU A 44 -8.17 9.15 -8.58
CA GLU A 44 -8.94 10.38 -8.47
C GLU A 44 -8.41 11.15 -7.25
N VAL A 45 -7.98 12.39 -7.49
CA VAL A 45 -7.38 13.25 -6.47
C VAL A 45 -8.43 14.23 -5.96
N ASN A 46 -8.73 14.17 -4.67
CA ASN A 46 -9.50 15.19 -3.97
C ASN A 46 -8.55 16.12 -3.18
N GLN A 47 -9.09 17.07 -2.41
CA GLN A 47 -8.27 18.04 -1.68
C GLN A 47 -7.32 17.35 -0.68
N ASP A 48 -7.87 16.49 0.19
CA ASP A 48 -7.14 15.88 1.30
C ASP A 48 -6.90 14.36 1.15
N ASP A 49 -7.55 13.73 0.18
CA ASP A 49 -7.56 12.28 0.00
C ASP A 49 -7.49 11.87 -1.47
N TRP A 50 -7.15 10.60 -1.67
CA TRP A 50 -7.13 9.93 -2.96
C TRP A 50 -8.11 8.77 -2.96
N THR A 51 -8.86 8.62 -4.06
CA THR A 51 -9.52 7.36 -4.40
C THR A 51 -8.65 6.61 -5.39
N VAL A 52 -8.11 5.46 -4.96
CA VAL A 52 -7.33 4.57 -5.81
C VAL A 52 -8.23 3.42 -6.24
N THR A 53 -8.49 3.31 -7.55
CA THR A 53 -9.22 2.18 -8.14
C THR A 53 -8.21 1.20 -8.76
N PHE A 54 -8.25 -0.05 -8.33
CA PHE A 54 -7.33 -1.10 -8.76
C PHE A 54 -7.84 -1.85 -9.99
N PRO A 55 -6.95 -2.44 -10.81
CA PRO A 55 -7.36 -3.31 -11.90
C PRO A 55 -8.03 -4.60 -11.37
N GLU A 56 -8.87 -5.21 -12.22
CA GLU A 56 -9.50 -6.50 -11.92
C GLU A 56 -8.44 -7.58 -11.60
N GLY A 57 -8.71 -8.41 -10.59
CA GLY A 57 -7.76 -9.41 -10.10
C GLY A 57 -6.84 -8.90 -8.99
N THR A 58 -6.92 -7.62 -8.62
CA THR A 58 -6.23 -7.12 -7.43
C THR A 58 -6.85 -7.71 -6.17
N THR A 59 -6.01 -8.25 -5.31
CA THR A 59 -6.40 -8.83 -4.02
C THR A 59 -5.72 -8.11 -2.88
N ARG A 60 -6.31 -8.19 -1.69
CA ARG A 60 -5.68 -7.80 -0.43
C ARG A 60 -5.68 -8.98 0.51
N VAL A 61 -4.59 -9.12 1.25
CA VAL A 61 -4.45 -10.15 2.28
C VAL A 61 -3.97 -9.52 3.57
N GLU A 62 -4.63 -9.86 4.68
CA GLU A 62 -4.19 -9.41 5.99
C GLU A 62 -2.86 -10.07 6.32
N ILE A 63 -1.87 -9.25 6.67
CA ILE A 63 -0.56 -9.73 7.08
C ILE A 63 -0.42 -9.65 8.59
N TRP A 64 -0.67 -8.48 9.21
CA TRP A 64 -0.43 -8.26 10.64
C TRP A 64 -1.61 -7.52 11.30
N PRO A 65 -2.50 -8.21 12.01
CA PRO A 65 -3.41 -7.56 12.95
C PRO A 65 -2.62 -7.04 14.16
N ARG A 66 -2.69 -5.74 14.42
CA ARG A 66 -2.23 -5.12 15.66
C ARG A 66 -3.41 -4.54 16.42
N ALA A 67 -3.26 -4.35 17.73
CA ALA A 67 -4.32 -3.80 18.58
C ALA A 67 -4.83 -2.41 18.12
N ASP A 68 -4.02 -1.67 17.38
CA ASP A 68 -4.26 -0.28 16.96
C ASP A 68 -4.30 -0.07 15.44
N SER A 69 -3.98 -1.10 14.65
CA SER A 69 -3.95 -1.02 13.19
C SER A 69 -3.98 -2.40 12.54
N THR A 70 -4.63 -2.50 11.39
CA THR A 70 -4.59 -3.70 10.55
C THR A 70 -3.75 -3.41 9.32
N ARG A 71 -2.82 -4.31 9.00
CA ARG A 71 -1.98 -4.20 7.81
C ARG A 71 -2.36 -5.24 6.78
N PHE A 72 -2.55 -4.78 5.55
CA PHE A 72 -2.80 -5.62 4.40
C PHE A 72 -1.64 -5.50 3.41
N ARG A 73 -1.35 -6.60 2.72
CA ARG A 73 -0.61 -6.57 1.46
C ARG A 73 -1.63 -6.55 0.33
N ILE A 74 -1.53 -5.54 -0.54
CA ILE A 74 -2.31 -5.44 -1.77
C ILE A 74 -1.46 -6.00 -2.90
N ILE A 75 -2.00 -6.96 -3.64
CA ILE A 75 -1.31 -7.70 -4.69
C ILE A 75 -2.05 -7.42 -6.00
N PHE A 76 -1.35 -6.78 -6.93
CA PHE A 76 -1.83 -6.49 -8.28
C PHE A 76 -1.80 -7.75 -9.15
N PRO A 77 -2.51 -7.77 -10.29
CA PRO A 77 -2.53 -8.92 -11.20
C PRO A 77 -1.14 -9.32 -11.72
N ASP A 78 -0.26 -8.35 -11.90
CA ASP A 78 1.14 -8.53 -12.33
C ASP A 78 2.09 -8.95 -11.20
N GLN A 79 1.56 -9.28 -10.03
CA GLN A 79 2.28 -9.65 -8.81
C GLN A 79 3.05 -8.51 -8.12
N TYR A 80 2.93 -7.26 -8.62
CA TYR A 80 3.39 -6.11 -7.86
C TYR A 80 2.59 -6.00 -6.56
N HIS A 81 3.22 -5.51 -5.50
CA HIS A 81 2.53 -5.35 -4.23
C HIS A 81 2.92 -4.09 -3.48
N ILE A 82 1.90 -3.53 -2.83
CA ILE A 82 2.00 -2.43 -1.88
C ILE A 82 1.38 -2.86 -0.56
N TYR A 83 1.42 -1.99 0.43
CA TYR A 83 0.82 -2.24 1.74
C TYR A 83 -0.24 -1.21 2.05
N GLU A 84 -1.33 -1.64 2.66
CA GLU A 84 -2.33 -0.77 3.27
C GLU A 84 -2.20 -0.88 4.78
N THR A 85 -2.15 0.25 5.47
CA THR A 85 -2.36 0.31 6.91
C THR A 85 -3.69 0.96 7.19
N VAL A 86 -4.63 0.22 7.76
CA VAL A 86 -5.89 0.75 8.28
C VAL A 86 -5.67 1.09 9.75
N THR A 87 -5.74 2.38 10.08
CA THR A 87 -5.61 2.85 11.47
C THR A 87 -6.86 2.49 12.29
N ARG A 88 -6.77 2.56 13.62
CA ARG A 88 -7.94 2.41 14.52
C ARG A 88 -9.13 3.34 14.22
N TYR A 89 -8.90 4.42 13.48
CA TYR A 89 -9.93 5.39 13.09
C TYR A 89 -10.53 5.09 11.72
N GLY A 90 -10.17 3.96 11.09
CA GLY A 90 -10.64 3.58 9.77
C GLY A 90 -9.94 4.31 8.61
N VAL A 91 -8.89 5.09 8.88
CA VAL A 91 -8.11 5.76 7.82
C VAL A 91 -7.15 4.75 7.20
N SER A 92 -7.26 4.56 5.88
CA SER A 92 -6.30 3.79 5.10
C SER A 92 -5.12 4.66 4.66
N ILE A 93 -3.93 4.09 4.78
CA ILE A 93 -2.67 4.70 4.34
C ILE A 93 -1.93 3.69 3.48
N LEU A 94 -1.73 4.03 2.20
CA LEU A 94 -0.91 3.22 1.30
C LEU A 94 0.58 3.44 1.56
N ARG A 95 1.33 2.35 1.56
CA ARG A 95 2.79 2.30 1.72
C ARG A 95 3.40 1.49 0.60
N TYR A 96 4.57 1.91 0.16
CA TYR A 96 5.22 1.42 -1.05
C TYR A 96 6.60 0.83 -0.71
N PRO A 97 7.10 -0.15 -1.48
CA PRO A 97 8.45 -0.67 -1.32
C PRO A 97 9.49 0.44 -1.39
N SER A 98 10.47 0.44 -0.48
CA SER A 98 11.48 1.50 -0.40
C SER A 98 12.36 1.62 -1.64
N GLY A 99 12.51 0.54 -2.42
CA GLY A 99 13.29 0.53 -3.67
C GLY A 99 12.73 1.46 -4.76
N GLU A 100 11.48 1.89 -4.63
CA GLU A 100 10.81 2.75 -5.61
C GLU A 100 11.10 4.25 -5.43
N PHE A 101 11.75 4.63 -4.32
CA PHE A 101 11.95 6.04 -3.95
C PHE A 101 13.43 6.44 -4.07
N PRO A 102 13.70 7.68 -4.52
CA PRO A 102 15.01 8.31 -4.40
C PRO A 102 15.56 8.25 -2.97
N GLN A 103 16.87 8.02 -2.82
CA GLN A 103 17.50 7.87 -1.50
C GLN A 103 17.31 9.11 -0.61
N GLU A 104 17.25 10.30 -1.18
CA GLU A 104 17.00 11.55 -0.44
C GLU A 104 15.61 11.57 0.23
N LEU A 105 14.59 11.08 -0.48
CA LEU A 105 13.23 10.95 0.03
C LEU A 105 13.15 9.84 1.09
N LEU A 106 13.88 8.74 0.90
CA LEU A 106 14.04 7.71 1.93
C LEU A 106 14.73 8.24 3.19
N ARG A 107 15.64 9.21 3.11
CA ARG A 107 16.23 9.81 4.32
C ARG A 107 15.26 10.75 5.02
N LYS A 108 14.47 11.48 4.24
CA LYS A 108 13.46 12.43 4.73
C LYS A 108 12.28 11.70 5.40
N TYR A 109 11.85 10.58 4.82
CA TYR A 109 10.64 9.86 5.20
C TYR A 109 10.88 8.46 5.75
N GLY A 110 12.02 7.81 5.52
CA GLY A 110 12.29 6.41 5.88
C GLY A 110 12.44 6.09 7.37
N LYS A 111 11.93 6.94 8.27
CA LYS A 111 11.65 6.58 9.67
C LYS A 111 10.23 6.00 9.83
N PHE A 112 9.77 5.18 8.89
CA PHE A 112 8.42 4.59 8.87
C PHE A 112 8.41 3.08 9.10
#